data_AF-A0A537UVV9-F1
#
_entry.id   AF-A0A537UVV9-F1
#
_cell.length_a   1.000
_cell.length_b   1.000
_cell.length_c   1.000
_cell.angle_alpha   90.00
_cell.angle_beta   90.00
_cell.angle_gamma   90.00
#
_symmetry.space_group_name_H-M   'P 1'
#
loop_
_entity.id
_entity.type
_entity.pdbx_description
1 polymer ?
#
loop_
_entity_poly.entity_id
_entity_poly.type
_entity_poly.pdbx_seq_one_letter_code
_entity_poly.pdbx_strand_id
1 'polypeptide(L)'
;MPAILPLAPAGFPDLKPIAGVRLAAYAAGVRYAGRNDVMLAELAPGTTIAGVLTQSKTPGAPVDWCRACLPDGSVRAIVVNSGNANVFTGRAGRDVCERTAAAAAQLFGCSPREVFISSTGVIGE
;
A
#
# COMPACT_ATOMS: atom_id res chain seq x y z
N MET A 1 19.87 -8.09 -21.50
CA MET A 1 19.13 -8.36 -20.25
C MET A 1 19.63 -7.36 -19.22
N PRO A 2 18.76 -6.70 -18.44
CA PRO A 2 19.23 -5.79 -17.40
C PRO A 2 20.13 -6.57 -16.44
N ALA A 3 21.24 -5.96 -16.02
CA ALA A 3 22.16 -6.60 -15.09
C ALA A 3 21.41 -6.91 -13.78
N ILE A 4 21.28 -8.20 -13.47
CA ILE A 4 20.74 -8.64 -12.19
C ILE A 4 21.76 -8.24 -11.12
N LEU A 5 21.30 -7.59 -10.05
CA LEU A 5 22.16 -7.14 -8.96
C LEU A 5 23.01 -8.34 -8.46
N PRO A 6 24.33 -8.19 -8.17
CA PRO A 6 25.16 -9.30 -7.70
C PRO A 6 24.68 -9.93 -6.38
N LEU A 7 23.89 -9.17 -5.61
CA LEU A 7 23.26 -9.59 -4.36
C LEU A 7 21.80 -10.03 -4.54
N ALA A 8 21.27 -9.98 -5.76
CA ALA A 8 19.93 -10.49 -6.00
C ALA A 8 19.94 -12.00 -5.73
N PRO A 9 19.05 -12.50 -4.86
CA PRO A 9 18.96 -13.93 -4.64
C PRO A 9 18.61 -14.64 -5.96
N ALA A 10 19.09 -15.88 -6.12
CA ALA A 10 18.87 -16.67 -7.34
C ALA A 10 17.38 -16.88 -7.66
N GLY A 11 16.51 -16.73 -6.67
CA GLY A 11 15.08 -16.69 -6.82
C GLY A 11 14.44 -15.97 -5.63
N PHE A 12 13.13 -15.72 -5.73
CA PHE A 12 12.36 -15.26 -4.59
C PHE A 12 12.23 -16.41 -3.59
N PRO A 13 12.44 -16.20 -2.28
CA PRO A 13 12.32 -17.25 -1.29
C PRO A 13 10.90 -17.80 -1.23
N ASP A 14 10.75 -19.08 -0.91
CA ASP A 14 9.45 -19.66 -0.58
C ASP A 14 8.96 -19.07 0.75
N LEU A 15 7.93 -18.24 0.68
CA LEU A 15 7.33 -17.58 1.84
C LEU A 15 6.20 -18.45 2.37
N LYS A 16 6.42 -19.02 3.56
CA LYS A 16 5.35 -19.75 4.26
C LYS A 16 4.19 -18.81 4.59
N PRO A 17 2.93 -19.30 4.51
CA PRO A 17 1.78 -18.51 4.93
C PRO A 17 1.92 -18.03 6.37
N ILE A 18 1.58 -16.76 6.61
CA ILE A 18 1.48 -16.20 7.95
C ILE A 18 0.01 -16.33 8.38
N ALA A 19 -0.22 -16.96 9.53
CA ALA A 19 -1.57 -17.10 10.06
C ALA A 19 -2.24 -15.73 10.24
N GLY A 20 -3.48 -15.58 9.75
CA GLY A 20 -4.20 -14.32 9.82
C GLY A 20 -3.81 -13.29 8.75
N VAL A 21 -2.95 -13.63 7.79
CA VAL A 21 -2.61 -12.78 6.66
C VAL A 21 -3.05 -13.44 5.35
N ARG A 22 -3.77 -12.69 4.51
CA ARG A 22 -4.12 -13.10 3.15
C ARG A 22 -3.61 -12.04 2.17
N LEU A 23 -2.90 -12.48 1.15
CA LEU A 23 -2.31 -11.61 0.14
C LEU A 23 -2.97 -11.87 -1.23
N ALA A 24 -3.26 -10.80 -1.95
CA ALA A 24 -3.65 -10.84 -3.34
C ALA A 24 -2.91 -9.76 -4.12
N ALA A 25 -2.65 -10.01 -5.39
CA ALA A 25 -2.12 -9.02 -6.32
C ALA A 25 -2.89 -9.08 -7.63
N TYR A 26 -3.09 -7.93 -8.26
CA TYR A 26 -3.86 -7.80 -9.48
C TYR A 26 -3.24 -6.77 -10.42
N ALA A 27 -3.47 -6.96 -11.72
CA ALA A 27 -3.12 -6.00 -12.77
C ALA A 27 -4.29 -5.03 -12.98
N ALA A 28 -4.33 -3.96 -12.19
CA ALA A 28 -5.35 -2.93 -12.26
C ALA A 28 -5.11 -1.92 -13.40
N GLY A 29 -3.91 -1.90 -13.98
CA GLY A 29 -3.57 -1.01 -15.10
C GLY A 29 -3.34 0.43 -14.66
N VAL A 30 -2.78 0.64 -13.47
CA VAL A 30 -2.46 1.97 -12.90
C VAL A 30 -1.51 2.75 -13.80
N ARG A 31 -0.52 2.06 -14.40
CA ARG A 31 0.40 2.65 -15.39
C ARG A 31 0.82 1.67 -16.47
N TYR A 32 1.19 0.45 -16.07
CA TYR A 32 1.75 -0.55 -16.98
C TYR A 32 0.75 -1.69 -17.20
N ALA A 33 0.56 -2.10 -18.45
CA ALA A 33 -0.26 -3.26 -18.79
C ALA A 33 0.51 -4.58 -18.64
N GLY A 34 -0.20 -5.67 -18.38
CA GLY A 34 0.36 -7.02 -18.38
C GLY A 34 1.23 -7.38 -17.16
N ARG A 35 1.16 -6.59 -16.08
CA ARG A 35 1.82 -6.90 -14.80
C ARG A 35 0.94 -6.53 -13.62
N ASN A 36 1.07 -7.28 -12.53
CA ASN A 36 0.47 -6.91 -11.26
C ASN A 36 1.06 -5.58 -10.78
N ASP A 37 0.18 -4.67 -10.40
CA ASP A 37 0.52 -3.32 -9.99
C ASP A 37 -0.25 -2.84 -8.76
N VAL A 38 -1.24 -3.61 -8.29
CA VAL A 38 -1.90 -3.43 -6.99
C VAL A 38 -1.76 -4.70 -6.17
N MET A 39 -1.41 -4.55 -4.91
CA MET A 39 -1.38 -5.61 -3.89
C MET A 39 -2.34 -5.24 -2.76
N LEU A 40 -3.02 -6.24 -2.23
CA LEU A 40 -3.88 -6.13 -1.07
C LEU A 40 -3.48 -7.18 -0.05
N ALA A 41 -3.19 -6.74 1.17
CA ALA A 41 -3.06 -7.60 2.32
C ALA A 41 -4.29 -7.43 3.21
N GLU A 42 -5.04 -8.51 3.41
CA GLU A 42 -6.09 -8.61 4.43
C GLU A 42 -5.47 -9.18 5.71
N LEU A 43 -5.80 -8.54 6.83
CA LEU A 43 -5.31 -8.89 8.17
C LEU A 43 -6.48 -9.28 9.06
N ALA A 44 -6.28 -10.34 9.84
CA ALA A 44 -7.30 -10.86 10.74
C ALA A 44 -7.77 -9.80 11.76
N PRO A 45 -9.03 -9.83 12.21
CA PRO A 45 -9.52 -8.94 13.25
C PRO A 45 -8.64 -8.98 14.51
N GLY A 46 -8.39 -7.81 15.12
CA GLY A 46 -7.54 -7.67 16.30
C GLY A 46 -6.04 -7.55 15.99
N THR A 47 -5.64 -7.50 14.71
CA THR A 47 -4.26 -7.24 14.32
C THR A 47 -3.83 -5.82 14.70
N THR A 48 -2.65 -5.69 15.30
CA THR A 48 -2.04 -4.41 15.63
C THR A 48 -1.01 -3.99 14.58
N ILE A 49 -0.74 -2.70 14.49
CA ILE A 49 0.23 -2.15 13.54
C ILE A 49 1.18 -1.17 14.21
N ALA A 50 2.43 -1.21 13.76
CA ALA A 50 3.44 -0.21 14.01
C ALA A 50 4.19 0.05 12.71
N GLY A 51 4.70 1.27 12.54
CA GLY A 51 5.41 1.65 11.32
C GLY A 51 6.18 2.95 11.47
N VAL A 52 7.20 3.10 10.64
CA VAL A 52 7.94 4.36 10.47
C VAL A 52 7.65 4.93 9.10
N LEU A 53 7.58 6.25 9.03
CA LEU A 53 7.28 6.99 7.80
C LEU A 53 8.45 7.91 7.47
N THR A 54 8.55 8.29 6.18
CA THR A 54 9.61 9.21 5.74
C THR A 54 9.54 10.55 6.47
N GLN A 55 10.73 11.12 6.74
CA GLN A 55 10.92 12.47 7.27
C GLN A 55 11.05 13.53 6.16
N SER A 56 10.84 13.14 4.90
CA SER A 56 10.83 14.08 3.78
C SER A 56 9.89 15.26 4.05
N LYS A 57 10.31 16.47 3.66
CA LYS A 57 9.46 17.67 3.70
C LYS A 57 8.37 17.66 2.62
N THR A 58 8.45 16.73 1.69
CA THR A 58 7.51 16.57 0.57
C THR A 58 6.97 15.14 0.55
N PRO A 59 6.24 14.71 1.59
CA PRO A 59 5.63 13.38 1.63
C PRO A 59 4.51 13.27 0.58
N GLY A 60 4.23 12.04 0.14
CA GLY A 60 3.04 11.76 -0.66
C GLY A 60 1.78 11.69 0.20
N ALA A 61 0.62 11.84 -0.45
CA ALA A 61 -0.68 11.70 0.22
C ALA A 61 -0.84 10.36 0.99
N PRO A 62 -0.34 9.20 0.51
CA PRO A 62 -0.42 7.94 1.26
C PRO A 62 0.36 7.96 2.58
N VAL A 63 1.48 8.70 2.63
CA VAL A 63 2.28 8.85 3.85
C VAL A 63 1.51 9.69 4.87
N ASP A 64 0.88 10.78 4.44
CA ASP A 64 0.07 11.63 5.32
C ASP A 64 -1.14 10.87 5.85
N TRP A 65 -1.80 10.07 4.99
CA TRP A 65 -2.87 9.16 5.37
C TRP A 65 -2.43 8.18 6.46
N CYS A 66 -1.33 7.46 6.23
CA CYS A 66 -0.79 6.51 7.21
C CYS A 66 -0.38 7.20 8.52
N ARG A 67 0.18 8.42 8.46
CA ARG A 67 0.55 9.18 9.65
C ARG A 67 -0.65 9.51 10.52
N ALA A 68 -1.80 9.79 9.90
CA ALA A 68 -3.04 10.04 10.61
C ALA A 68 -3.64 8.77 11.23
N CYS A 69 -3.45 7.60 10.60
CA CYS A 69 -4.03 6.32 11.05
C CYS A 69 -3.16 5.57 12.07
N LEU A 70 -1.83 5.66 11.97
CA LEU A 70 -0.87 4.94 12.84
C LEU A 70 -1.16 5.07 14.34
N PRO A 71 -1.54 6.24 14.90
CA PRO A 71 -1.81 6.39 16.33
C PRO A 71 -2.94 5.50 16.86
N ASP A 72 -3.86 5.03 16.00
CA ASP A 72 -4.97 4.17 16.40
C ASP A 72 -4.50 2.73 16.70
N GLY A 73 -3.36 2.32 16.13
CA GLY A 73 -2.70 1.04 16.43
C GLY A 73 -3.38 -0.21 15.88
N SER A 74 -4.48 -0.08 15.13
CA SER A 74 -5.24 -1.18 14.53
C SER A 74 -5.11 -1.22 13.01
N VAL A 75 -5.24 -2.42 12.44
CA VAL A 75 -5.21 -2.61 10.99
C VAL A 75 -6.09 -3.79 10.57
N ARG A 76 -6.72 -3.64 9.41
CA ARG A 76 -7.52 -4.68 8.74
C ARG A 76 -7.09 -4.89 7.30
N ALA A 77 -6.55 -3.87 6.64
CA ALA A 77 -6.02 -4.02 5.29
C ALA A 77 -4.82 -3.11 5.01
N ILE A 78 -3.95 -3.56 4.11
CA ILE A 78 -2.91 -2.74 3.49
C ILE A 78 -3.09 -2.81 1.99
N VAL A 79 -3.27 -1.66 1.34
CA VAL A 79 -3.37 -1.50 -0.11
C VAL A 79 -2.07 -0.88 -0.61
N VAL A 80 -1.43 -1.53 -1.58
CA VAL A 80 -0.19 -1.02 -2.19
C VAL A 80 -0.36 -0.94 -3.69
N ASN A 81 -0.13 0.23 -4.28
CA ASN A 81 -0.05 0.35 -5.74
C ASN A 81 1.37 0.69 -6.20
N SER A 82 1.68 0.31 -7.43
CA SER A 82 2.90 0.68 -8.15
C SER A 82 2.57 1.38 -9.46
N GLY A 83 3.50 2.18 -9.98
CA GLY A 83 3.35 2.94 -11.22
C GLY A 83 3.14 4.43 -10.98
N ASN A 84 2.41 4.82 -9.93
CA ASN A 84 2.20 6.22 -9.52
C ASN A 84 2.44 6.33 -8.00
N ALA A 85 3.28 7.28 -7.57
CA ALA A 85 3.65 7.48 -6.17
C ALA A 85 2.62 8.30 -5.36
N ASN A 86 1.69 8.99 -6.02
CA ASN A 86 0.71 9.90 -5.42
C ASN A 86 1.40 10.97 -4.54
N VAL A 87 2.42 11.61 -5.12
CA VAL A 87 3.23 12.69 -4.51
C VAL A 87 3.06 13.95 -5.36
N PHE A 88 2.91 15.12 -4.72
CA PHE A 88 2.62 16.41 -5.37
C PHE A 88 1.31 16.47 -6.17
N THR A 89 0.31 15.67 -5.78
CA THR A 89 -1.02 15.57 -6.41
C THR A 89 -2.10 16.41 -5.71
N GLY A 90 -1.73 17.14 -4.66
CA GLY A 90 -2.62 18.07 -3.94
C GLY A 90 -3.87 17.40 -3.37
N ARG A 91 -5.03 18.06 -3.49
CA ARG A 91 -6.30 17.56 -2.96
C ARG A 91 -6.73 16.25 -3.63
N ALA A 92 -6.56 16.13 -4.94
CA ALA A 92 -6.95 14.92 -5.67
C ALA A 92 -6.24 13.68 -5.13
N GLY A 93 -4.95 13.80 -4.78
CA GLY A 93 -4.20 12.71 -4.16
C GLY A 93 -4.74 12.26 -2.80
N ARG A 94 -5.21 13.21 -1.97
CA ARG A 94 -5.86 12.90 -0.69
C ARG A 94 -7.20 12.22 -0.88
N ASP A 95 -8.01 12.73 -1.80
CA ASP A 95 -9.32 12.15 -2.12
C ASP A 95 -9.17 10.71 -2.65
N VAL A 96 -8.11 10.41 -3.40
CA VAL A 96 -7.78 9.04 -3.84
C VAL A 96 -7.48 8.12 -2.65
N CYS A 97 -6.71 8.58 -1.66
CA CYS A 97 -6.45 7.81 -0.44
C CYS A 97 -7.74 7.55 0.34
N GLU A 98 -8.57 8.57 0.56
CA GLU A 98 -9.86 8.44 1.25
C GLU A 98 -10.78 7.45 0.56
N ARG A 99 -10.92 7.54 -0.77
CA ARG A 99 -11.77 6.63 -1.56
C ARG A 99 -11.24 5.20 -1.56
N THR A 100 -9.92 5.03 -1.64
CA THR A 100 -9.29 3.71 -1.61
C THR A 100 -9.49 3.05 -0.24
N ALA A 101 -9.30 3.81 0.84
CA ALA A 101 -9.53 3.34 2.20
C ALA A 101 -11.01 2.99 2.41
N ALA A 102 -11.93 3.84 1.98
CA ALA A 102 -13.37 3.59 2.10
C ALA A 102 -13.80 2.33 1.34
N ALA A 103 -13.31 2.14 0.11
CA ALA A 103 -13.61 0.96 -0.70
C ALA A 103 -13.10 -0.33 -0.05
N ALA A 104 -11.84 -0.34 0.42
CA ALA A 104 -11.27 -1.49 1.11
C ALA A 104 -12.00 -1.76 2.44
N ALA A 105 -12.31 -0.71 3.21
CA ALA A 105 -13.02 -0.81 4.47
C ALA A 105 -14.42 -1.41 4.33
N GLN A 106 -15.12 -1.05 3.26
CA GLN A 106 -16.41 -1.65 2.91
C GLN A 106 -16.28 -3.15 2.62
N LEU A 107 -15.24 -3.57 1.91
CA LEU A 107 -14.99 -4.99 1.60
C LEU A 107 -14.72 -5.83 2.86
N PHE A 108 -14.02 -5.25 3.84
CA PHE A 108 -13.57 -5.98 5.04
C PHE A 108 -14.41 -5.70 6.29
N GLY A 109 -15.44 -4.87 6.19
CA GLY A 109 -16.31 -4.48 7.29
C GLY A 109 -15.53 -3.84 8.43
N CYS A 110 -14.68 -2.85 8.12
CA CYS A 110 -13.84 -2.17 9.09
C CYS A 110 -13.93 -0.65 8.97
N SER A 111 -13.24 0.07 9.86
CA SER A 111 -13.06 1.52 9.72
C SER A 111 -12.08 1.82 8.57
N PRO A 112 -12.29 2.91 7.79
CA PRO A 112 -11.28 3.38 6.84
C PRO A 112 -9.92 3.64 7.48
N ARG A 113 -9.87 4.03 8.76
CA ARG A 113 -8.62 4.26 9.51
C ARG A 113 -7.86 2.97 9.83
N GLU A 114 -8.48 1.81 9.66
CA GLU A 114 -7.83 0.50 9.73
C GLU A 114 -7.24 0.06 8.37
N VAL A 115 -7.32 0.92 7.34
CA VAL A 115 -6.76 0.66 6.01
C VAL A 115 -5.54 1.53 5.76
N PHE A 116 -4.40 0.88 5.57
CA PHE A 116 -3.13 1.54 5.27
C PHE A 116 -2.86 1.52 3.77
N ILE A 117 -2.30 2.62 3.26
CA ILE A 117 -2.11 2.81 1.82
C ILE A 117 -0.66 3.17 1.55
N SER A 118 -0.04 2.49 0.58
CA SER A 118 1.28 2.83 0.08
C SER A 118 1.26 2.92 -1.44
N SER A 119 2.03 3.85 -1.97
CA SER A 119 2.12 4.09 -3.41
C SER A 119 3.58 4.30 -3.81
N THR A 120 3.98 3.75 -4.94
CA THR A 120 5.33 3.91 -5.48
C THR A 120 5.30 4.08 -7.00
N GLY A 121 6.15 4.94 -7.54
CA GLY A 121 6.18 5.22 -8.97
C GLY A 121 6.55 6.66 -9.29
N VAL A 122 5.97 7.20 -10.35
CA VAL A 122 6.22 8.57 -10.79
C VAL A 122 5.60 9.59 -9.82
N ILE A 123 6.27 10.72 -9.63
CA ILE A 123 5.85 11.84 -8.78
C ILE A 123 5.21 12.92 -9.68
N GLY A 124 4.07 13.49 -9.25
CA GLY A 124 3.41 14.62 -9.92
C GLY A 124 2.38 14.25 -11.01
N GLU A 125 1.95 12.98 -11.08
CA GLU A 125 0.92 12.48 -12.01
C GLU A 125 -0.44 12.27 -11.35
#